data_AF-A0A644XLT5-F1
#
_entry.id   AF-A0A644XLT5-F1
#
_cell.length_a   1.000
_cell.length_b   1.000
_cell.length_c   1.000
_cell.angle_alpha   90.00
_cell.angle_beta   90.00
_cell.angle_gamma   90.00
#
_symmetry.space_group_name_H-M   'P 1'
#
loop_
_entity.id
_entity.type
_entity.pdbx_description
1 polymer ?
#
loop_
_entity_poly.entity_id
_entity_poly.type
_entity_poly.pdbx_seq_one_letter_code
_entity_poly.pdbx_strand_id
1 'polypeptide(L)'
;MDERVKLLEESTRHLSNVRVDSFSGLLNVYVKQQNSKIIVRGLRALIDFEYEFQRALLIKKVDPDIETVFMMTSSEYSFLSSSGIKELAQFGGCIKGLVPECVEMEIKKRYKTF
;
A
#
# COMPACT_ATOMS: atom_id res chain seq x y z
N MET A 1 14.07 3.15 1.38
CA MET A 1 12.89 2.87 2.23
C MET A 1 12.31 4.19 2.72
N ASP A 2 13.17 5.05 3.25
CA ASP A 2 12.86 6.33 3.89
C ASP A 2 11.99 7.27 3.06
N GLU A 3 12.24 7.37 1.75
CA GLU A 3 11.41 8.18 0.86
C GLU A 3 9.93 7.73 0.86
N ARG A 4 9.69 6.42 0.80
CA ARG A 4 8.32 5.88 0.82
C ARG A 4 7.63 6.14 2.14
N VAL A 5 8.37 6.05 3.24
CA VAL A 5 7.85 6.36 4.59
C VAL A 5 7.42 7.82 4.65
N LYS A 6 8.28 8.76 4.24
CA LYS A 6 7.95 10.20 4.22
C LYS A 6 6.73 10.52 3.36
N LEU A 7 6.62 9.92 2.17
CA LEU A 7 5.48 10.12 1.29
C LEU A 7 4.17 9.57 1.89
N LEU A 8 4.23 8.41 2.56
CA LEU A 8 3.09 7.85 3.27
C LEU A 8 2.69 8.71 4.47
N GLU A 9 3.65 9.21 5.26
CA GLU A 9 3.39 10.10 6.40
C GLU A 9 2.66 11.36 5.93
N GLU A 10 3.15 12.02 4.89
CA GLU A 10 2.52 13.23 4.36
C GLU A 10 1.13 12.91 3.75
N SER A 11 0.99 11.80 3.03
CA SER A 11 -0.28 11.37 2.43
C SER A 11 -1.35 11.06 3.48
N THR A 12 -0.95 10.63 4.68
CA THR A 12 -1.86 10.20 5.75
C THR A 12 -1.93 11.19 6.91
N ARG A 13 -1.26 12.35 6.83
CA ARG A 13 -1.16 13.35 7.90
C ARG A 13 -2.51 13.85 8.44
N HIS A 14 -3.55 13.82 7.60
CA HIS A 14 -4.90 14.23 7.96
C HIS A 14 -5.64 13.19 8.83
N LEU A 15 -5.09 11.99 9.03
CA LEU A 15 -5.66 10.91 9.83
C LEU A 15 -4.90 10.79 11.17
N SER A 16 -5.53 11.25 12.25
CA SER A 16 -4.90 11.27 13.59
C SER A 16 -4.66 9.89 14.20
N ASN A 17 -5.29 8.85 13.65
CA ASN A 17 -5.21 7.46 14.12
C ASN A 17 -4.34 6.57 13.22
N VAL A 18 -3.60 7.15 12.26
CA VAL A 18 -2.70 6.41 11.38
C VAL A 18 -1.25 6.70 11.76
N ARG A 19 -0.45 5.65 11.89
CA ARG A 19 1.01 5.74 12.03
C ARG A 19 1.66 4.98 10.89
N VAL A 20 2.62 5.61 10.25
CA VAL A 20 3.48 4.98 9.24
C VAL A 20 4.73 4.47 9.93
N ASP A 21 5.14 3.26 9.55
CA ASP A 21 6.35 2.63 10.07
C ASP A 21 6.96 1.76 8.97
N SER A 22 8.21 1.35 9.16
CA SER A 22 8.89 0.39 8.31
C SER A 22 9.55 -0.67 9.17
N PHE A 23 9.45 -1.92 8.74
CA PHE A 23 10.02 -3.04 9.47
C PHE A 23 10.86 -3.92 8.55
N SER A 24 11.73 -4.71 9.16
CA SER A 24 12.46 -5.80 8.53
C SER A 24 12.12 -7.11 9.25
N GLY A 25 12.19 -8.22 8.52
CA GLY A 25 11.84 -9.54 9.05
C GLY A 25 10.39 -9.95 8.76
N LEU A 26 9.83 -10.79 9.64
CA LEU A 26 8.54 -11.44 9.41
C LEU A 26 7.36 -10.54 9.83
N LEU A 27 6.33 -10.50 8.98
CA LEU A 27 5.13 -9.68 9.21
C LEU A 27 4.39 -10.05 10.49
N ASN A 28 4.27 -11.33 10.84
CA ASN A 28 3.58 -11.76 12.06
C ASN A 28 4.31 -11.26 13.32
N VAL A 29 5.65 -11.25 13.31
CA VAL A 29 6.46 -10.71 14.40
C VAL A 29 6.23 -9.21 14.53
N TYR A 30 6.23 -8.47 13.43
CA TYR A 30 5.92 -7.04 13.44
C TYR A 30 4.50 -6.75 13.97
N VAL A 31 3.48 -7.48 13.50
CA VAL A 31 2.09 -7.34 13.97
C VAL A 31 2.00 -7.51 15.49
N LYS A 32 2.69 -8.51 16.04
CA LYS A 32 2.79 -8.72 17.49
C LYS A 32 3.52 -7.60 18.23
N GLN A 33 4.61 -7.08 17.68
CA GLN A 33 5.32 -5.93 18.26
C GLN A 33 4.44 -4.68 18.35
N GLN A 34 3.50 -4.54 17.41
CA GLN A 34 2.50 -3.46 17.42
C GLN A 34 1.29 -3.75 18.31
N ASN A 35 1.30 -4.84 19.08
CA ASN A 35 0.17 -5.32 19.89
C ASN A 35 -1.13 -5.45 19.09
N SER A 36 -1.01 -5.84 17.81
CA SER A 36 -2.14 -6.07 16.91
C SER A 36 -2.33 -7.56 16.64
N LYS A 37 -3.52 -7.90 16.18
CA LYS A 37 -3.91 -9.23 15.70
C LYS A 37 -4.52 -9.19 14.29
N ILE A 38 -4.60 -8.00 13.69
CA ILE A 38 -5.32 -7.80 12.43
C ILE A 38 -4.36 -7.25 11.37
N ILE A 39 -4.42 -7.86 10.19
CA ILE A 39 -3.81 -7.36 8.96
C ILE A 39 -4.94 -6.97 8.01
N VAL A 40 -4.92 -5.77 7.45
CA VAL A 40 -5.90 -5.34 6.44
C VAL A 40 -5.24 -5.34 5.06
N ARG A 41 -5.91 -5.94 4.06
CA ARG A 41 -5.45 -5.99 2.67
C ARG A 41 -6.57 -5.59 1.71
N GLY A 42 -6.22 -4.79 0.71
CA GLY A 42 -7.13 -4.43 -0.38
C GLY A 42 -7.09 -5.48 -1.49
N LEU A 43 -8.25 -5.76 -2.10
CA LEU A 43 -8.37 -6.60 -3.29
C LEU A 43 -8.95 -5.75 -4.44
N ARG A 44 -8.28 -5.70 -5.59
CA ARG A 44 -8.80 -4.97 -6.77
C ARG A 44 -9.50 -5.89 -7.76
N ALA A 45 -8.96 -7.09 -7.94
CA ALA A 45 -9.47 -8.09 -8.87
C ALA A 45 -9.31 -9.51 -8.31
N LEU A 46 -9.92 -10.48 -8.98
CA LEU A 46 -9.82 -11.92 -8.67
C LEU A 46 -8.36 -12.40 -8.58
N ILE A 47 -7.46 -11.86 -9.41
CA ILE A 47 -6.05 -12.25 -9.42
C ILE A 47 -5.32 -11.82 -8.13
N ASP A 48 -5.66 -10.65 -7.57
CA ASP A 48 -5.10 -10.23 -6.28
C ASP A 48 -5.56 -11.19 -5.16
N PHE A 49 -6.79 -11.71 -5.26
CA PHE A 49 -7.36 -12.58 -4.23
C PHE A 49 -6.58 -13.87 -4.06
N GLU A 50 -6.26 -14.60 -5.14
CA GLU A 50 -5.57 -15.89 -5.02
C GLU A 50 -4.23 -15.76 -4.30
N TYR A 51 -3.43 -14.76 -4.70
CA TYR A 51 -2.13 -14.49 -4.10
C TYR A 51 -2.25 -14.07 -2.62
N GLU A 52 -3.14 -13.13 -2.33
CA GLU A 52 -3.32 -12.62 -0.97
C GLU A 52 -3.95 -13.66 -0.04
N PHE A 53 -4.84 -14.49 -0.55
CA PHE A 53 -5.50 -15.56 0.19
C PHE A 53 -4.50 -16.64 0.60
N GLN A 54 -3.62 -17.08 -0.30
CA GLN A 54 -2.54 -18.03 0.04
C GLN A 54 -1.63 -17.47 1.15
N ARG A 55 -1.30 -16.18 1.08
CA ARG A 55 -0.48 -15.51 2.10
C ARG A 55 -1.19 -15.42 3.45
N ALA A 56 -2.48 -15.11 3.45
CA ALA A 56 -3.29 -15.09 4.66
C ALA A 56 -3.36 -16.47 5.33
N LEU A 57 -3.56 -17.54 4.55
CA LEU A 57 -3.54 -18.92 5.06
C LEU A 57 -2.19 -19.29 5.67
N LEU A 58 -1.09 -18.86 5.05
CA LEU A 58 0.25 -19.10 5.59
C LEU A 58 0.46 -18.39 6.93
N ILE A 59 0.09 -17.11 7.03
CA ILE A 59 0.17 -16.36 8.30
C ILE A 59 -0.71 -17.02 9.36
N LYS A 60 -1.94 -17.42 9.03
CA LYS A 60 -2.85 -18.10 9.95
C LYS A 60 -2.28 -19.43 10.46
N LYS A 61 -1.57 -20.16 9.61
CA LYS A 61 -0.92 -21.42 9.99
C LYS A 61 0.26 -21.21 10.94
N VAL A 62 1.06 -20.16 10.71
CA VAL A 62 2.23 -19.83 11.53
C VAL A 62 1.80 -19.18 12.85
N ASP A 63 0.73 -18.38 12.82
CA ASP A 63 0.28 -17.57 13.94
C ASP A 63 -1.26 -17.53 14.00
N PRO A 64 -1.90 -18.51 14.67
CA PRO A 64 -3.35 -18.67 14.67
C PRO A 64 -4.12 -17.49 15.27
N ASP A 65 -3.47 -16.65 16.08
CA ASP A 65 -4.09 -15.47 16.71
C ASP A 65 -4.19 -14.26 15.77
N ILE A 66 -3.55 -14.31 14.60
CA ILE A 66 -3.57 -13.23 13.60
C ILE A 66 -4.62 -13.52 12.54
N GLU A 67 -5.45 -12.52 12.26
CA GLU A 67 -6.44 -12.55 11.18
C GLU A 67 -6.06 -11.58 10.06
N THR A 68 -6.37 -11.96 8.82
CA THR A 68 -6.28 -11.06 7.66
C THR A 68 -7.69 -10.70 7.20
N VAL A 69 -8.00 -9.41 7.19
CA VAL A 69 -9.26 -8.85 6.71
C VAL A 69 -9.05 -8.31 5.31
N PHE A 70 -9.88 -8.77 4.38
CA PHE A 70 -9.88 -8.29 3.00
C PHE A 70 -10.96 -7.24 2.79
N MET A 71 -10.58 -6.13 2.14
CA MET A 71 -11.50 -5.07 1.72
C MET A 71 -11.47 -4.96 0.20
N MET A 72 -12.65 -4.94 -0.43
CA MET A 72 -12.76 -4.71 -1.87
C MET A 72 -12.45 -3.24 -2.18
N THR A 73 -11.62 -3.01 -3.19
CA THR A 73 -11.30 -1.66 -3.66
C THR A 73 -12.52 -1.04 -4.33
N SER A 74 -12.76 0.27 -4.13
CA SER A 74 -13.79 0.98 -4.88
C SER A 74 -13.51 0.92 -6.39
N SER A 75 -14.57 0.88 -7.20
CA SER A 75 -14.46 0.74 -8.66
C SER A 75 -13.61 1.85 -9.30
N GLU A 76 -13.72 3.07 -8.78
CA GLU A 76 -12.95 4.26 -9.18
C GLU A 76 -11.41 4.12 -9.01
N TYR A 77 -10.94 3.22 -8.14
CA TYR A 77 -9.51 2.98 -7.91
C TYR A 77 -9.05 1.58 -8.33
N SER A 78 -9.95 0.73 -8.82
CA SER A 78 -9.66 -0.67 -9.17
C SER A 78 -8.55 -0.86 -10.22
N PHE A 79 -8.43 0.09 -11.15
CA PHE A 79 -7.43 0.06 -12.23
C PHE A 79 -6.06 0.61 -11.80
N LEU A 80 -5.95 1.22 -10.61
CA LEU A 80 -4.72 1.84 -10.17
C LEU A 80 -3.69 0.78 -9.72
N SER A 81 -2.45 1.00 -10.14
CA SER A 81 -1.28 0.28 -9.63
C SER A 81 -0.08 1.20 -9.61
N SER A 82 0.83 1.01 -8.63
CA SER A 82 2.06 1.78 -8.58
C SER A 82 2.92 1.60 -9.83
N SER A 83 2.88 0.42 -10.46
CA SER A 83 3.60 0.17 -11.72
C SER A 83 3.00 0.98 -12.87
N GLY A 84 1.68 0.94 -13.05
CA GLY A 84 1.00 1.71 -14.10
C GLY A 84 1.14 3.22 -13.94
N ILE A 85 1.09 3.74 -12.70
CA ILE A 85 1.32 5.17 -12.45
C ILE A 85 2.76 5.58 -12.77
N LYS A 86 3.75 4.76 -12.40
CA LYS A 86 5.15 5.04 -12.72
C LYS A 86 5.42 4.98 -14.23
N GLU A 87 4.82 4.02 -14.92
CA GLU A 87 4.91 3.89 -16.38
C GLU A 87 4.29 5.11 -17.07
N LEU A 88 3.06 5.49 -16.68
CA LEU A 88 2.39 6.67 -17.21
C LEU A 88 3.24 7.93 -17.01
N ALA A 89 3.77 8.15 -15.81
CA ALA A 89 4.64 9.28 -15.52
C ALA A 89 5.95 9.24 -16.32
N GLN A 90 6.57 8.05 -16.45
CA GLN A 90 7.81 7.87 -17.19
C GLN A 90 7.69 8.27 -18.67
N PHE A 91 6.50 8.06 -19.26
CA PHE A 91 6.22 8.43 -20.66
C PHE A 91 5.49 9.78 -20.80
N GLY A 92 5.49 10.62 -19.75
CA GLY A 92 4.93 11.97 -19.79
C GLY A 92 3.40 12.05 -19.76
N GLY A 93 2.74 10.98 -19.36
CA GLY A 93 1.31 11.01 -19.09
C GLY A 93 0.98 11.76 -17.80
N CYS A 94 -0.23 12.32 -17.76
CA CYS A 94 -0.74 13.05 -16.59
C CYS A 94 -1.16 12.10 -15.47
N ILE A 95 -0.59 12.28 -14.28
CA ILE A 95 -0.94 11.51 -13.06
C ILE A 95 -1.78 12.33 -12.06
N LYS A 96 -2.21 13.53 -12.44
CA LYS A 96 -2.96 14.43 -11.57
C LYS A 96 -4.28 13.77 -11.14
N GLY A 97 -4.54 13.77 -9.84
CA GLY A 97 -5.74 13.16 -9.25
C GLY A 97 -5.69 11.63 -9.14
N LEU A 98 -4.62 10.98 -9.59
CA LEU A 98 -4.44 9.53 -9.43
C LEU A 98 -3.64 9.16 -8.17
N VAL A 99 -2.96 10.15 -7.58
CA VAL A 99 -2.15 10.02 -6.35
C VAL A 99 -2.31 11.28 -5.49
N PRO A 100 -1.98 11.22 -4.18
CA PRO A 100 -1.89 12.41 -3.34
C PRO A 100 -0.90 13.43 -3.91
N GLU A 101 -1.14 14.73 -3.68
CA GLU A 101 -0.36 15.83 -4.25
C GLU A 101 1.14 15.74 -3.90
N CYS A 102 1.48 15.34 -2.66
CA CYS A 102 2.86 15.15 -2.24
C CYS A 102 3.59 14.07 -3.07
N VAL A 103 2.88 13.04 -3.50
CA VAL A 103 3.41 11.97 -4.35
C VAL A 103 3.54 12.44 -5.80
N GLU A 104 2.54 13.17 -6.31
CA GLU A 104 2.59 13.77 -7.66
C GLU A 104 3.83 14.67 -7.82
N MET A 105 4.06 15.55 -6.85
CA MET A 105 5.23 16.45 -6.85
C MET A 105 6.55 15.67 -6.87
N GLU A 106 6.65 14.60 -6.09
CA GLU A 106 7.88 13.81 -6.00
C GLU A 106 8.13 12.99 -7.28
N ILE A 107 7.08 12.41 -7.87
CA ILE A 107 7.19 11.70 -9.15
C ILE A 107 7.59 12.66 -10.28
N LYS A 108 7.04 13.88 -10.34
CA LYS A 108 7.42 14.89 -11.33
C LYS A 108 8.90 15.27 -11.24
N LYS A 109 9.43 15.46 -10.02
CA LYS A 109 10.86 15.70 -9.81
C LYS A 109 11.73 14.57 -10.35
N ARG A 110 11.29 13.32 -10.18
CA ARG A 110 12.02 12.12 -10.62
C ARG A 110 12.10 11.98 -12.14
N TYR A 111 10.99 12.15 -12.84
CA TYR A 111 10.93 11.92 -14.28
C TYR A 111 11.19 13.17 -15.13
N LYS A 112 11.39 14.34 -14.48
CA LYS A 112 11.63 15.65 -15.15
C LYS A 112 10.59 15.97 -16.24
N THR A 113 9.37 15.49 -16.08
CA THR A 113 8.33 15.56 -17.11
C THR A 113 7.30 16.61 -16.72
N PHE A 114 6.99 17.50 -17.67
CA PHE A 114 5.93 18.50 -17.64
C PHE A 114 5.07 18.32 -18.88
#